data_AF-A0A535LUX5-F1
#
_entry.id   AF-A0A535LUX5-F1
#
_cell.length_a   1.000
_cell.length_b   1.000
_cell.length_c   1.000
_cell.angle_alpha   90.00
_cell.angle_beta   90.00
_cell.angle_gamma   90.00
#
_symmetry.space_group_name_H-M   'P 1'
#
loop_
_entity.id
_entity.type
_entity.pdbx_description
1 polymer ?
#
loop_
_entity_poly.entity_id
_entity_poly.type
_entity_poly.pdbx_seq_one_letter_code
_entity_poly.pdbx_strand_id
1 'polypeptide(L)'
;MMSPPDLSALNTRGAWPPPGGPRVAIVGSRRPSPYGEAVAEQLAADLARAGVIVVSGLALGCDAAAHRGALTAGGVTVAVMGTGIDIIYPAAHLRLAEEIVAGGGALVSQFPKGALPRRQNFPARNVTMAALSDAVVVVEAIQGSGALITAEAALDLHKEVMAVPGSIFSPQSVGTHNLIRDGAALVQNARDVLAALGAGGEVLDDPLAAPQRLGFGLSRERDGILLHLSDVLSVSAAELARKLDLPVAEVLGRLTSLELDGAVRRHGPGFLRALRTGKERA
;
A
#
# COMPACT_ATOMS: atom_id res chain seq x y z
N MET A 1 -1.68 23.24 -13.92
CA MET A 1 -1.59 23.10 -12.45
C MET A 1 -2.98 23.30 -11.87
N MET A 2 -3.49 22.33 -11.12
CA MET A 2 -4.69 22.54 -10.30
C MET A 2 -4.28 23.35 -9.07
N SER A 3 -5.03 24.40 -8.71
CA SER A 3 -4.78 25.12 -7.46
C SER A 3 -4.86 24.16 -6.27
N PRO A 4 -3.97 24.29 -5.27
CA PRO A 4 -4.03 23.45 -4.09
C PRO A 4 -5.39 23.60 -3.39
N PRO A 5 -5.98 22.49 -2.90
CA PRO A 5 -7.28 22.52 -2.24
C PRO A 5 -7.18 23.29 -0.92
N ASP A 6 -8.25 24.00 -0.58
CA ASP A 6 -8.39 24.60 0.75
C ASP A 6 -8.59 23.49 1.79
N LEU A 7 -7.50 23.15 2.48
CA LEU A 7 -7.49 22.10 3.50
C LEU A 7 -8.31 22.47 4.74
N SER A 8 -8.63 23.75 4.94
CA SER A 8 -9.45 24.21 6.08
C SER A 8 -10.95 24.01 5.86
N ALA A 9 -11.37 23.83 4.60
CA ALA A 9 -12.77 23.67 4.19
C ALA A 9 -13.18 22.20 3.94
N LEU A 10 -12.38 21.23 4.38
CA LEU A 10 -12.67 19.81 4.18
C LEU A 10 -13.84 19.34 5.05
N ASN A 11 -14.77 18.60 4.45
CA ASN A 11 -15.78 17.84 5.20
C ASN A 11 -15.12 16.62 5.82
N THR A 12 -15.40 16.34 7.09
CA THR A 12 -14.74 15.27 7.83
C THR A 12 -15.72 14.40 8.60
N ARG A 13 -15.33 13.13 8.82
CA ARG A 13 -16.04 12.18 9.67
C ARG A 13 -15.01 11.35 10.44
N GLY A 14 -15.12 11.32 11.77
CA GLY A 14 -14.12 10.69 12.65
C GLY A 14 -13.23 11.71 13.35
N ALA A 15 -12.08 11.28 13.85
CA ALA A 15 -11.17 12.13 14.61
C ALA A 15 -10.28 12.94 13.66
N TRP A 16 -10.70 14.16 13.35
CA TRP A 16 -9.95 15.11 12.53
C TRP A 16 -9.70 16.44 13.26
N PRO A 17 -8.50 17.03 13.18
CA PRO A 17 -7.28 16.45 12.59
C PRO A 17 -6.79 15.23 13.40
N PRO A 18 -6.11 14.27 12.75
CA PRO A 18 -5.56 13.11 13.46
C PRO A 18 -4.51 13.58 14.48
N PRO A 19 -4.27 12.79 15.56
CA PRO A 19 -3.25 13.12 16.57
C PRO A 19 -1.89 13.31 15.89
N GLY A 20 -1.10 14.27 16.37
CA GLY A 20 0.11 14.75 15.69
C GLY A 20 1.10 13.64 15.30
N GLY A 21 1.86 13.90 14.23
CA GLY A 21 2.80 12.95 13.63
C GLY A 21 2.93 13.23 12.12
N PRO A 22 3.97 12.73 11.46
CA PRO A 22 4.09 12.85 10.01
C PRO A 22 3.02 12.02 9.32
N ARG A 23 2.56 12.48 8.16
CA ARG A 23 1.53 11.86 7.33
C ARG A 23 2.14 11.34 6.05
N VAL A 24 1.92 10.08 5.73
CA VAL A 24 2.44 9.47 4.50
C VAL A 24 1.29 8.95 3.67
N ALA A 25 1.18 9.43 2.43
CA ALA A 25 0.26 8.83 1.48
C ALA A 25 0.84 7.51 0.97
N ILE A 26 0.11 6.41 1.11
CA ILE A 26 0.44 5.14 0.46
C ILE A 26 -0.61 4.89 -0.62
N VAL A 27 -0.15 4.86 -1.87
CA VAL A 27 -1.01 4.75 -3.05
C VAL A 27 -0.50 3.68 -4.00
N GLY A 28 -1.38 3.17 -4.86
CA GLY A 28 -0.94 2.24 -5.90
C GLY A 28 -2.08 1.67 -6.74
N SER A 29 -1.80 0.51 -7.33
CA SER A 29 -2.71 -0.20 -8.23
C SER A 29 -4.02 -0.53 -7.53
N ARG A 30 -5.12 -0.37 -8.26
CA ARG A 30 -6.45 -0.86 -7.83
C ARG A 30 -6.60 -2.37 -7.94
N ARG A 31 -5.65 -3.03 -8.61
CA ARG A 31 -5.57 -4.49 -8.82
C ARG A 31 -4.12 -4.95 -8.60
N PRO A 32 -3.57 -4.72 -7.39
CA PRO A 32 -2.18 -4.99 -7.13
C PRO A 32 -1.87 -6.47 -7.29
N SER A 33 -0.61 -6.79 -7.52
CA SER A 33 -0.11 -8.14 -7.38
C SER A 33 -0.19 -8.55 -5.90
N PRO A 34 -0.12 -9.86 -5.59
CA PRO A 34 0.01 -10.30 -4.21
C PRO A 34 1.25 -9.71 -3.49
N TYR A 35 2.29 -9.36 -4.26
CA TYR A 35 3.45 -8.63 -3.75
C TYR A 35 3.06 -7.20 -3.37
N GLY A 36 2.48 -6.43 -4.30
CA GLY A 36 2.10 -5.04 -4.06
C GLY A 36 1.08 -4.88 -2.93
N GLU A 37 0.12 -5.80 -2.81
CA GLU A 37 -0.83 -5.78 -1.70
C GLU A 37 -0.15 -6.04 -0.35
N ALA A 38 0.72 -7.05 -0.28
CA ALA A 38 1.47 -7.36 0.92
C ALA A 38 2.43 -6.23 1.32
N VAL A 39 3.10 -5.59 0.34
CA VAL A 39 3.98 -4.44 0.62
C VAL A 39 3.18 -3.26 1.14
N ALA A 40 2.05 -2.91 0.51
CA ALA A 40 1.22 -1.79 0.96
C ALA A 40 0.73 -1.97 2.40
N GLU A 41 0.24 -3.18 2.72
CA GLU A 41 -0.22 -3.55 4.06
C GLU A 41 0.92 -3.53 5.09
N GLN A 42 2.05 -4.16 4.75
CA GLN A 42 3.23 -4.23 5.61
C GLN A 42 3.80 -2.86 5.91
N LEU A 43 4.02 -2.06 4.86
CA LEU A 43 4.63 -0.75 4.95
C LEU A 43 3.76 0.17 5.81
N ALA A 44 2.44 0.14 5.60
CA ALA A 44 1.50 0.90 6.39
C ALA A 44 1.50 0.47 7.87
N ALA A 45 1.54 -0.83 8.15
CA ALA A 45 1.61 -1.33 9.52
C ALA A 45 2.89 -0.87 10.24
N ASP A 46 4.03 -0.97 9.57
CA ASP A 46 5.32 -0.58 10.16
C ASP A 46 5.44 0.93 10.38
N LEU A 47 4.95 1.73 9.43
CA LEU A 47 4.88 3.19 9.57
C LEU A 47 3.94 3.60 10.70
N ALA A 48 2.76 2.97 10.79
CA ALA A 48 1.79 3.21 11.86
C ALA A 48 2.38 2.93 13.25
N ARG A 49 3.14 1.84 13.42
CA ARG A 49 3.86 1.56 14.68
C ARG A 49 4.91 2.61 15.03
N ALA A 50 5.49 3.26 14.02
CA ALA A 50 6.43 4.37 14.19
C ALA A 50 5.73 5.72 14.44
N GLY A 51 4.41 5.75 14.61
CA GLY A 51 3.65 6.99 14.85
C GLY A 51 3.34 7.79 13.59
N VAL A 52 3.55 7.22 12.41
CA VAL A 52 3.17 7.83 11.13
C VAL A 52 1.69 7.62 10.87
N ILE A 53 1.00 8.68 10.43
CA ILE A 53 -0.40 8.62 10.04
C ILE A 53 -0.47 8.21 8.57
N VAL A 54 -1.10 7.07 8.30
CA VAL A 54 -1.24 6.58 6.92
C VAL A 54 -2.40 7.29 6.24
N VAL A 55 -2.11 8.00 5.15
CA VAL A 55 -3.14 8.62 4.30
C VAL A 55 -3.33 7.75 3.06
N SER A 56 -4.57 7.50 2.67
CA SER A 56 -4.87 6.92 1.36
C SER A 56 -6.28 7.33 0.95
N GLY A 57 -6.83 6.85 -0.17
CA GLY A 57 -8.14 7.32 -0.61
C GLY A 57 -9.18 6.24 -0.82
N LEU A 58 -9.14 5.20 0.00
CA LEU A 58 -10.18 4.17 0.11
C LEU A 58 -10.49 3.42 -1.19
N ALA A 59 -9.63 3.51 -2.21
CA ALA A 59 -9.81 2.74 -3.44
C ALA A 59 -9.57 1.24 -3.19
N LEU A 60 -10.00 0.40 -4.14
CA LEU A 60 -9.57 -1.01 -4.18
C LEU A 60 -8.05 -1.12 -4.23
N GLY A 61 -7.51 -2.28 -3.84
CA GLY A 61 -6.10 -2.58 -4.00
C GLY A 61 -5.21 -1.95 -2.94
N CYS A 62 -4.12 -1.29 -3.35
CA CYS A 62 -3.10 -0.74 -2.45
C CYS A 62 -3.68 0.20 -1.38
N ASP A 63 -4.64 1.08 -1.74
CA ASP A 63 -5.24 2.00 -0.77
C ASP A 63 -5.92 1.23 0.39
N ALA A 64 -6.71 0.20 0.06
CA ALA A 64 -7.39 -0.62 1.07
C ALA A 64 -6.40 -1.43 1.92
N ALA A 65 -5.35 -1.96 1.30
CA ALA A 65 -4.29 -2.68 2.00
C ALA A 65 -3.54 -1.78 2.98
N ALA A 66 -3.23 -0.54 2.58
CA ALA A 66 -2.59 0.44 3.45
C ALA A 66 -3.46 0.79 4.67
N HIS A 67 -4.75 1.05 4.48
CA HIS A 67 -5.67 1.31 5.59
C HIS A 67 -5.73 0.12 6.56
N ARG A 68 -5.87 -1.12 6.04
CA ARG A 68 -5.88 -2.33 6.88
C ARG A 68 -4.58 -2.53 7.65
N GLY A 69 -3.43 -2.31 7.01
CA GLY A 69 -2.13 -2.41 7.65
C GLY A 69 -2.00 -1.45 8.84
N ALA A 70 -2.38 -0.19 8.64
CA ALA A 70 -2.36 0.82 9.70
C ALA A 70 -3.30 0.45 10.88
N LEU A 71 -4.54 0.06 10.58
CA LEU A 71 -5.52 -0.35 11.59
C LEU A 71 -5.07 -1.59 12.38
N THR A 72 -4.52 -2.58 11.70
CA THR A 72 -4.03 -3.82 12.31
C THR A 72 -2.83 -3.57 13.24
N ALA A 73 -2.05 -2.53 12.97
CA ALA A 73 -0.99 -2.07 13.85
C ALA A 73 -1.48 -1.24 15.04
N GLY A 74 -2.79 -0.97 15.14
CA GLY A 74 -3.37 -0.08 16.15
C GLY A 74 -3.05 1.40 15.93
N GLY A 75 -2.62 1.78 14.73
CA GLY A 75 -2.31 3.16 14.39
C GLY A 75 -3.47 3.89 13.71
N VAL A 76 -3.21 5.14 13.33
CA VAL A 76 -4.21 6.04 12.76
C VAL A 76 -4.09 6.10 11.24
N THR A 77 -5.23 6.08 10.55
CA THR A 77 -5.28 6.26 9.09
C THR A 77 -6.38 7.23 8.65
N VAL A 78 -6.14 7.94 7.55
CA VAL A 78 -7.06 8.94 6.98
C VAL A 78 -7.42 8.56 5.55
N ALA A 79 -8.71 8.45 5.27
CA ALA A 79 -9.24 8.17 3.93
C ALA A 79 -9.72 9.45 3.23
N VAL A 80 -9.08 9.81 2.12
CA VAL A 80 -9.44 10.95 1.27
C VAL A 80 -10.42 10.52 0.17
N MET A 81 -11.65 11.00 0.25
CA MET A 81 -12.75 10.51 -0.57
C MET A 81 -12.94 11.31 -1.88
N GLY A 82 -13.34 10.61 -2.95
CA GLY A 82 -13.68 11.20 -4.26
C GLY A 82 -15.17 11.55 -4.42
N THR A 83 -15.90 11.54 -3.31
CA THR A 83 -17.36 11.64 -3.18
C THR A 83 -17.70 12.59 -2.04
N GLY A 84 -18.97 12.96 -1.88
CA GLY A 84 -19.44 13.63 -0.67
C GLY A 84 -19.14 12.77 0.56
N ILE A 85 -18.95 13.41 1.73
CA ILE A 85 -18.57 12.74 2.98
C ILE A 85 -19.57 11.65 3.42
N ASP A 86 -20.80 11.71 2.91
CA ASP A 86 -21.94 10.82 3.15
C ASP A 86 -22.04 9.62 2.19
N ILE A 87 -21.17 9.53 1.17
CA ILE A 87 -21.22 8.47 0.15
C ILE A 87 -19.90 7.71 0.12
N ILE A 88 -19.89 6.48 0.64
CA ILE A 88 -18.71 5.61 0.58
C ILE A 88 -18.61 4.96 -0.79
N TYR A 89 -17.46 5.11 -1.44
CA TYR A 89 -17.15 4.47 -2.72
C TYR A 89 -15.72 3.91 -2.75
N PRO A 90 -15.52 2.65 -3.14
CA PRO A 90 -16.55 1.68 -3.54
C PRO A 90 -17.39 1.21 -2.34
N ALA A 91 -18.64 0.80 -2.60
CA ALA A 91 -19.56 0.33 -1.55
C ALA A 91 -19.00 -0.88 -0.77
N ALA A 92 -18.14 -1.68 -1.40
CA ALA A 92 -17.44 -2.79 -0.75
C ALA A 92 -16.56 -2.36 0.44
N HIS A 93 -16.19 -1.07 0.53
CA HIS A 93 -15.37 -0.53 1.62
C HIS A 93 -16.17 0.20 2.69
N LEU A 94 -17.49 0.01 2.76
CA LEU A 94 -18.32 0.53 3.86
C LEU A 94 -17.77 0.12 5.23
N ARG A 95 -17.53 -1.17 5.43
CA ARG A 95 -16.98 -1.70 6.69
C ARG A 95 -15.59 -1.14 6.98
N LEU A 96 -14.71 -1.07 5.98
CA LEU A 96 -13.37 -0.49 6.15
C LEU A 96 -13.46 0.99 6.56
N ALA A 97 -14.37 1.76 5.99
CA ALA A 97 -14.58 3.16 6.36
C ALA A 97 -15.06 3.31 7.82
N GLU A 98 -15.91 2.40 8.28
CA GLU A 98 -16.35 2.34 9.68
C GLU A 98 -15.20 1.98 10.62
N GLU A 99 -14.39 0.99 10.25
CA GLU A 99 -13.19 0.58 11.00
C GLU A 99 -12.16 1.72 11.10
N ILE A 100 -11.98 2.51 10.03
CA ILE A 100 -11.12 3.71 10.06
C ILE A 100 -11.59 4.70 11.11
N VAL A 101 -12.89 5.01 11.14
CA VAL A 101 -13.46 5.96 12.11
C VAL A 101 -13.40 5.40 13.54
N ALA A 102 -13.71 4.12 13.71
CA ALA A 102 -13.68 3.45 15.02
C ALA A 102 -12.25 3.34 15.57
N GLY A 103 -11.24 3.19 14.71
CA GLY A 103 -9.83 3.14 15.06
C GLY A 103 -9.20 4.51 15.38
N GLY A 104 -10.00 5.57 15.53
CA GLY A 104 -9.48 6.92 15.79
C GLY A 104 -8.94 7.64 14.56
N GLY A 105 -9.23 7.13 13.36
CA GLY A 105 -8.94 7.78 12.08
C GLY A 105 -10.07 8.69 11.61
N ALA A 106 -9.96 9.12 10.35
CA ALA A 106 -10.95 10.01 9.74
C ALA A 106 -11.16 9.74 8.24
N LEU A 107 -12.38 10.01 7.79
CA LEU A 107 -12.70 10.21 6.38
C LEU A 107 -12.69 11.71 6.12
N VAL A 108 -12.14 12.14 4.97
CA VAL A 108 -12.10 13.54 4.56
C VAL A 108 -12.53 13.70 3.11
N SER A 109 -13.23 14.79 2.80
CA SER A 109 -13.66 15.10 1.44
C SER A 109 -13.75 16.60 1.18
N GLN A 110 -13.20 17.01 0.03
CA GLN A 110 -13.37 18.38 -0.50
C GLN A 110 -14.72 18.58 -1.21
N PHE A 111 -15.49 17.53 -1.42
CA PHE A 111 -16.72 17.58 -2.22
C PHE A 111 -17.94 17.82 -1.33
N PRO A 112 -18.95 18.56 -1.81
CA PRO A 112 -20.17 18.81 -1.05
C PRO A 112 -20.92 17.50 -0.77
N LYS A 113 -21.73 17.51 0.30
CA LYS A 113 -22.63 16.41 0.66
C LYS A 113 -23.48 16.00 -0.55
N GLY A 114 -23.63 14.69 -0.78
CA GLY A 114 -24.36 14.13 -1.92
C GLY A 114 -23.56 14.04 -3.23
N ALA A 115 -22.30 14.48 -3.28
CA ALA A 115 -21.49 14.36 -4.49
C ALA A 115 -21.20 12.89 -4.85
N LEU A 116 -21.69 12.46 -6.02
CA LEU A 116 -21.55 11.10 -6.55
C LEU A 116 -20.11 10.80 -7.06
N PRO A 117 -19.71 9.52 -7.17
CA PRO A 117 -18.38 9.11 -7.61
C PRO A 117 -18.15 9.34 -9.11
N ARG A 118 -17.87 10.59 -9.49
CA ARG A 118 -17.58 10.97 -10.88
C ARG A 118 -16.10 10.78 -11.18
N ARG A 119 -15.78 10.28 -12.39
CA ARG A 119 -14.39 10.05 -12.84
C ARG A 119 -13.49 11.29 -12.65
N GLN A 120 -14.06 12.48 -12.83
CA GLN A 120 -13.38 13.79 -12.72
C GLN A 120 -13.01 14.16 -11.27
N ASN A 121 -13.71 13.60 -10.28
CA ASN A 121 -13.44 13.89 -8.86
C ASN A 121 -12.15 13.21 -8.38
N PHE A 122 -11.79 12.05 -8.94
CA PHE A 122 -10.66 11.26 -8.43
C PHE A 122 -9.30 11.94 -8.64
N PRO A 123 -8.99 12.58 -9.78
CA PRO A 123 -7.79 13.40 -9.89
C PRO A 123 -7.72 14.53 -8.86
N ALA A 124 -8.81 15.27 -8.65
CA ALA A 124 -8.85 16.34 -7.64
C ALA A 124 -8.66 15.78 -6.22
N ARG A 125 -9.29 14.64 -5.89
CA ARG A 125 -9.06 13.91 -4.64
C ARG A 125 -7.58 13.55 -4.44
N ASN A 126 -6.89 13.14 -5.51
CA ASN A 126 -5.49 12.74 -5.42
C ASN A 126 -4.58 13.94 -5.08
N VAL A 127 -4.89 15.13 -5.60
CA VAL A 127 -4.22 16.37 -5.20
C VAL A 127 -4.44 16.66 -3.72
N THR A 128 -5.66 16.50 -3.21
CA THR A 128 -5.95 16.65 -1.77
C THR A 128 -5.18 15.64 -0.92
N MET A 129 -5.06 14.40 -1.37
CA MET A 129 -4.28 13.38 -0.67
C MET A 129 -2.79 13.72 -0.61
N ALA A 130 -2.21 14.19 -1.72
CA ALA A 130 -0.84 14.70 -1.73
C ALA A 130 -0.69 15.94 -0.83
N ALA A 131 -1.64 16.88 -0.87
CA ALA A 131 -1.64 18.10 -0.06
C ALA A 131 -1.73 17.82 1.45
N LEU A 132 -2.44 16.78 1.86
CA LEU A 132 -2.57 16.36 3.26
C LEU A 132 -1.37 15.56 3.80
N SER A 133 -0.49 15.07 2.94
CA SER A 133 0.62 14.19 3.32
C SER A 133 1.94 14.95 3.33
N ASP A 134 2.91 14.55 4.15
CA ASP A 134 4.25 15.13 4.15
C ASP A 134 5.14 14.44 3.11
N ALA A 135 4.83 13.18 2.76
CA ALA A 135 5.43 12.46 1.63
C ALA A 135 4.45 11.46 0.98
N VAL A 136 4.77 10.98 -0.23
CA VAL A 136 3.95 10.01 -0.97
C VAL A 136 4.79 8.78 -1.37
N VAL A 137 4.29 7.59 -1.05
CA VAL A 137 4.86 6.30 -1.48
C VAL A 137 3.94 5.64 -2.50
N VAL A 138 4.47 5.33 -3.69
CA VAL A 138 3.79 4.57 -4.73
C VAL A 138 4.24 3.10 -4.70
N VAL A 139 3.32 2.18 -4.39
CA VAL A 139 3.65 0.75 -4.20
C VAL A 139 3.68 -0.03 -5.52
N GLU A 140 2.65 0.12 -6.33
CA GLU A 140 2.59 -0.44 -7.69
C GLU A 140 1.80 0.50 -8.58
N ALA A 141 2.27 0.72 -9.80
CA ALA A 141 1.61 1.58 -10.77
C ALA A 141 1.93 1.12 -12.19
N ILE A 142 0.88 0.95 -13.01
CA ILE A 142 1.05 0.91 -14.46
C ILE A 142 1.29 2.33 -14.99
N GLN A 143 1.87 2.45 -16.19
CA GLN A 143 1.97 3.75 -16.88
C GLN A 143 0.59 4.39 -17.04
N GLY A 144 0.48 5.69 -16.73
CA GLY A 144 -0.78 6.45 -16.78
C GLY A 144 -1.79 6.08 -15.68
N SER A 145 -1.38 5.33 -14.64
CA SER A 145 -2.27 5.01 -13.52
C SER A 145 -2.63 6.25 -12.69
N GLY A 146 -3.79 6.20 -12.02
CA GLY A 146 -4.20 7.29 -11.12
C GLY A 146 -3.27 7.50 -9.92
N ALA A 147 -2.47 6.51 -9.53
CA ALA A 147 -1.47 6.68 -8.47
C ALA A 147 -0.34 7.63 -8.89
N LEU A 148 0.00 7.65 -10.19
CA LEU A 148 1.00 8.58 -10.73
C LEU A 148 0.52 10.03 -10.70
N ILE A 149 -0.79 10.27 -10.81
CA ILE A 149 -1.38 11.62 -10.63
C ILE A 149 -1.13 12.13 -9.20
N THR A 150 -1.20 11.26 -8.19
CA THR A 150 -0.86 11.64 -6.81
C THR A 150 0.62 11.99 -6.68
N ALA A 151 1.51 11.20 -7.31
CA ALA A 151 2.94 11.47 -7.30
C ALA A 151 3.28 12.80 -7.99
N GLU A 152 2.70 13.05 -9.17
CA GLU A 152 2.82 14.34 -9.88
C GLU A 152 2.34 15.50 -9.00
N ALA A 153 1.18 15.36 -8.35
CA ALA A 153 0.66 16.39 -7.45
C ALA A 153 1.57 16.63 -6.23
N ALA A 154 2.25 15.60 -5.73
CA ALA A 154 3.21 15.75 -4.63
C ALA A 154 4.47 16.50 -5.08
N LEU A 155 4.99 16.21 -6.27
CA LEU A 155 6.12 16.93 -6.85
C LEU A 155 5.78 18.41 -7.10
N ASP A 156 4.59 18.70 -7.63
CA ASP A 156 4.07 20.06 -7.82
C ASP A 156 3.97 20.84 -6.50
N LEU A 157 3.79 20.14 -5.37
CA LEU A 157 3.74 20.69 -4.02
C LEU A 157 5.09 20.67 -3.29
N HIS A 158 6.17 20.34 -3.99
CA HIS A 158 7.53 20.21 -3.45
C HIS A 158 7.63 19.20 -2.28
N LYS A 159 6.91 18.08 -2.41
CA LYS A 159 6.92 16.99 -1.43
C LYS A 159 7.69 15.80 -1.94
N GLU A 160 8.22 15.03 -1.00
CA GLU A 160 9.01 13.85 -1.30
C GLU A 160 8.13 12.77 -1.95
N VAL A 161 8.60 12.23 -3.07
CA VAL A 161 7.98 11.10 -3.76
C VAL A 161 8.91 9.91 -3.71
N MET A 162 8.35 8.80 -3.27
CA MET A 162 9.02 7.53 -3.11
C MET A 162 8.29 6.44 -3.88
N ALA A 163 9.03 5.40 -4.26
CA ALA A 163 8.46 4.30 -5.02
C ALA A 163 9.05 2.95 -4.61
N VAL A 164 8.19 1.94 -4.53
CA VAL A 164 8.59 0.56 -4.25
C VAL A 164 9.09 -0.09 -5.55
N PRO A 165 10.29 -0.70 -5.55
CA PRO A 165 10.77 -1.43 -6.70
C PRO A 165 9.98 -2.74 -6.87
N GLY A 166 9.84 -3.19 -8.11
CA GLY A 166 9.24 -4.50 -8.40
C GLY A 166 9.93 -5.21 -9.55
N SER A 167 9.39 -6.37 -9.92
CA SER A 167 9.91 -7.17 -11.04
C SER A 167 9.86 -6.38 -12.34
N ILE A 168 10.97 -6.34 -13.09
CA ILE A 168 11.03 -5.75 -14.44
C ILE A 168 10.13 -6.47 -15.45
N PHE A 169 9.66 -7.68 -15.12
CA PHE A 169 8.70 -8.43 -15.92
C PHE A 169 7.24 -8.15 -15.53
N SER A 170 7.01 -7.37 -14.46
CA SER A 170 5.67 -6.99 -14.03
C SER A 170 5.26 -5.65 -14.66
N PRO A 171 4.18 -5.61 -15.46
CA PRO A 171 3.62 -4.35 -15.94
C PRO A 171 3.19 -3.40 -14.81
N GLN A 172 2.90 -3.94 -13.62
CA GLN A 172 2.51 -3.16 -12.45
C GLN A 172 3.65 -2.39 -11.81
N SER A 173 4.90 -2.64 -12.23
CA SER A 173 6.08 -1.96 -11.72
C SER A 173 6.61 -0.87 -12.67
N VAL A 174 6.08 -0.77 -13.89
CA VAL A 174 6.56 0.20 -14.90
C VAL A 174 6.50 1.65 -14.39
N GLY A 175 5.39 2.02 -13.74
CA GLY A 175 5.22 3.36 -13.19
C GLY A 175 6.16 3.63 -12.01
N THR A 176 6.37 2.67 -11.12
CA THR A 176 7.31 2.84 -10.01
C THR A 176 8.76 2.86 -10.48
N HIS A 177 9.13 2.06 -11.47
CA HIS A 177 10.45 2.12 -12.10
C HIS A 177 10.72 3.47 -12.78
N ASN A 178 9.72 4.01 -13.48
CA ASN A 178 9.82 5.34 -14.08
C ASN A 178 10.03 6.42 -13.02
N LEU A 179 9.25 6.40 -11.94
CA LEU A 179 9.45 7.32 -10.81
C LEU A 179 10.87 7.24 -10.24
N ILE A 180 11.37 6.02 -9.98
CA ILE A 180 12.72 5.80 -9.45
C ILE A 180 13.78 6.34 -10.42
N ARG A 181 13.66 6.01 -11.72
CA ARG A 181 14.56 6.52 -12.76
C ARG A 181 14.58 8.05 -12.80
N ASP A 182 13.42 8.66 -12.61
CA ASP A 182 13.24 10.11 -12.70
C ASP A 182 13.57 10.82 -11.36
N GLY A 183 14.06 10.09 -10.36
CA GLY A 183 14.66 10.63 -9.13
C GLY A 183 13.89 10.35 -7.83
N ALA A 184 12.76 9.64 -7.87
CA ALA A 184 12.05 9.26 -6.66
C ALA A 184 12.89 8.30 -5.79
N ALA A 185 12.86 8.50 -4.47
CA ALA A 185 13.57 7.62 -3.55
C ALA A 185 13.00 6.19 -3.58
N LEU A 186 13.90 5.20 -3.64
CA LEU A 186 13.54 3.78 -3.64
C LEU A 186 13.17 3.33 -2.21
N VAL A 187 12.01 2.68 -2.06
CA VAL A 187 11.53 2.17 -0.76
C VAL A 187 11.53 0.65 -0.74
N GLN A 188 12.36 0.07 0.13
CA GLN A 188 12.40 -1.35 0.44
C GLN A 188 11.61 -1.68 1.71
N ASN A 189 11.55 -0.74 2.66
CA ASN A 189 10.87 -0.89 3.95
C ASN A 189 10.54 0.48 4.57
N ALA A 190 9.86 0.48 5.72
CA ALA A 190 9.43 1.72 6.37
C ALA A 190 10.58 2.61 6.88
N ARG A 191 11.79 2.06 7.10
CA ARG A 191 12.96 2.89 7.48
C ARG A 191 13.35 3.86 6.38
N ASP A 192 13.27 3.44 5.12
CA ASP A 192 13.59 4.30 3.97
C ASP A 192 12.66 5.52 3.93
N VAL A 193 11.38 5.30 4.23
CA VAL A 193 10.37 6.36 4.33
C VAL A 193 10.64 7.28 5.53
N LEU A 194 10.95 6.72 6.70
CA LEU A 194 11.26 7.51 7.90
C LEU A 194 12.54 8.35 7.74
N ALA A 195 13.55 7.81 7.07
CA ALA A 195 14.78 8.52 6.73
C ALA A 195 14.47 9.69 5.79
N ALA A 196 13.65 9.47 4.76
CA ALA A 196 13.23 10.53 3.83
C ALA A 196 12.43 11.66 4.52
N LEU A 197 11.70 11.35 5.59
CA LEU A 197 10.98 12.34 6.41
C LEU A 197 11.89 13.11 7.38
N GLY A 198 13.19 12.82 7.45
CA GLY A 198 14.11 13.42 8.42
C GLY A 198 13.80 13.02 9.87
N ALA A 199 13.02 11.94 10.08
CA ALA A 199 12.50 11.53 11.38
C ALA A 199 13.44 10.58 12.15
N GLY A 200 14.72 10.51 11.78
CA GLY A 200 15.73 9.72 12.47
C GLY A 200 15.58 8.22 12.23
N GLY A 201 16.20 7.73 11.16
CA GLY A 201 16.47 6.32 10.94
C GLY A 201 17.73 6.21 10.10
N GLU A 202 18.70 5.40 10.53
CA GLU A 202 19.84 5.06 9.68
C GLU A 202 19.29 4.40 8.41
N VAL A 203 19.56 5.03 7.26
CA VAL A 203 19.42 4.41 5.95
C VAL A 203 20.28 3.14 5.97
N LEU A 204 19.81 2.05 5.37
CA LEU A 204 20.66 0.87 5.25
C LEU A 204 21.91 1.25 4.45
N ASP A 205 23.05 1.40 5.12
CA ASP A 205 24.33 1.78 4.50
C ASP A 205 24.82 0.72 3.48
N ASP A 206 24.30 -0.52 3.58
CA ASP A 206 24.63 -1.63 2.69
C ASP A 206 23.45 -2.01 1.79
N PRO A 207 23.52 -1.74 0.47
CA PRO A 207 22.47 -2.10 -0.50
C PRO A 207 22.32 -3.62 -0.72
N LEU A 208 23.25 -4.44 -0.22
CA LEU A 208 23.18 -5.91 -0.27
C LEU A 208 22.61 -6.52 1.03
N ALA A 209 22.46 -5.74 2.10
CA ALA A 209 21.86 -6.22 3.33
C ALA A 209 20.37 -6.51 3.11
N ALA A 210 19.89 -7.61 3.69
CA ALA A 210 18.47 -7.91 3.69
C ALA A 210 17.71 -6.75 4.38
N PRO A 211 16.57 -6.28 3.83
CA PRO A 211 15.78 -5.23 4.46
C PRO A 211 15.45 -5.63 5.90
N GLN A 212 15.99 -4.91 6.88
CA GLN A 212 15.70 -5.18 8.27
C GLN A 212 14.25 -4.76 8.53
N ARG A 213 13.41 -5.70 8.96
CA ARG A 213 12.07 -5.34 9.47
C ARG A 213 12.24 -4.39 10.65
N LEU A 214 11.39 -3.38 10.78
CA LEU A 214 11.16 -2.80 12.10
C LEU A 214 10.70 -3.96 12.98
N GLY A 215 11.38 -4.21 14.09
CA GLY A 215 11.32 -5.45 14.88
C GLY A 215 9.98 -5.71 15.58
N PHE A 216 8.86 -5.61 14.87
CA PHE A 216 7.53 -5.71 15.40
C PHE A 216 6.75 -6.78 14.63
N GLY A 217 6.38 -7.84 15.34
CA GLY A 217 5.72 -9.02 14.81
C GLY A 217 4.42 -8.68 14.06
N LEU A 218 4.22 -9.33 12.92
CA LEU A 218 3.05 -9.12 12.07
C LEU A 218 1.88 -10.00 12.46
N SER A 219 0.71 -9.38 12.42
CA SER A 219 -0.61 -10.00 12.54
C SER A 219 -0.84 -11.03 11.43
N ARG A 220 -1.45 -12.16 11.82
CA ARG A 220 -1.66 -13.36 11.02
C ARG A 220 -3.05 -13.34 10.37
N GLU A 221 -3.19 -12.86 9.13
CA GLU A 221 -4.41 -13.15 8.34
C GLU A 221 -4.17 -13.49 6.86
N ARG A 222 -2.91 -13.62 6.43
CA ARG A 222 -2.52 -14.29 5.19
C ARG A 222 -1.48 -15.33 5.51
N ASP A 223 -1.58 -16.51 4.89
CA ASP A 223 -0.57 -17.55 5.09
C ASP A 223 0.81 -16.97 4.71
N GLY A 224 1.64 -16.74 5.73
CA GLY A 224 2.92 -16.05 5.59
C GLY A 224 3.86 -16.73 4.60
N ILE A 225 3.65 -18.02 4.28
CA ILE A 225 4.46 -18.76 3.29
C ILE A 225 4.44 -18.08 1.92
N LEU A 226 3.34 -17.40 1.56
CA LEU A 226 3.22 -16.68 0.30
C LEU A 226 4.33 -15.64 0.17
N LEU A 227 4.64 -14.89 1.24
CA LEU A 227 5.68 -13.85 1.26
C LEU A 227 7.06 -14.37 0.87
N HIS A 228 7.29 -15.68 1.01
CA HIS A 228 8.57 -16.32 0.73
C HIS A 228 8.61 -16.98 -0.65
N LEU A 229 7.51 -16.96 -1.40
CA LEU A 229 7.43 -17.43 -2.78
C LEU A 229 7.61 -16.27 -3.76
N SER A 230 8.50 -16.50 -4.73
CA SER A 230 8.67 -15.64 -5.90
C SER A 230 7.61 -15.98 -6.97
N ASP A 231 7.24 -14.98 -7.76
CA ASP A 231 6.44 -15.11 -8.98
C ASP A 231 7.26 -15.60 -10.20
N VAL A 232 8.60 -15.55 -10.11
CA VAL A 232 9.53 -15.88 -11.20
C VAL A 232 10.40 -17.11 -10.88
N LEU A 233 10.96 -17.19 -9.66
CA LEU A 233 11.90 -18.24 -9.28
C LEU A 233 11.24 -19.31 -8.41
N SER A 234 11.22 -20.56 -8.89
CA SER A 234 10.59 -21.66 -8.16
C SER A 234 11.37 -21.96 -6.89
N VAL A 235 10.71 -21.96 -5.75
CA VAL A 235 11.32 -22.29 -4.45
C VAL A 235 10.85 -23.68 -4.04
N SER A 236 11.78 -24.53 -3.59
CA SER A 236 11.41 -25.87 -3.12
C SER A 236 10.74 -25.83 -1.75
N ALA A 237 9.89 -26.82 -1.44
CA ALA A 237 9.29 -26.93 -0.11
C ALA A 237 10.36 -27.14 0.99
N ALA A 238 11.45 -27.86 0.68
CA ALA A 238 12.56 -28.05 1.61
C ALA A 238 13.29 -26.73 1.94
N GLU A 239 13.47 -25.87 0.93
CA GLU A 239 14.08 -24.56 1.11
C GLU A 239 13.20 -23.61 1.93
N LEU A 240 11.88 -23.62 1.69
CA LEU A 240 10.91 -22.87 2.49
C LEU A 240 10.88 -23.37 3.94
N ALA A 241 10.86 -24.68 4.16
CA ALA A 241 10.91 -25.29 5.47
C ALA A 241 12.14 -24.84 6.26
N ARG A 242 13.33 -24.87 5.64
CA ARG A 242 14.57 -24.38 6.25
C ARG A 242 14.51 -22.88 6.56
N LYS A 243 13.93 -22.08 5.67
CA LYS A 243 13.84 -20.61 5.83
C LYS A 243 12.86 -20.21 6.93
N LEU A 244 11.80 -20.99 7.13
CA LEU A 244 10.71 -20.69 8.08
C LEU A 244 10.85 -21.41 9.41
N ASP A 245 11.85 -22.28 9.55
CA ASP A 245 12.02 -23.16 10.70
C ASP A 245 10.75 -24.00 10.97
N LEU A 246 10.19 -24.57 9.89
CA LEU A 246 8.98 -25.39 9.93
C LEU A 246 9.26 -26.80 9.39
N PRO A 247 8.53 -27.82 9.88
CA PRO A 247 8.58 -29.15 9.27
C PRO A 247 8.19 -29.11 7.79
N VAL A 248 8.94 -29.82 6.93
CA VAL A 248 8.65 -29.89 5.48
C VAL A 248 7.22 -30.34 5.19
N ALA A 249 6.67 -31.25 6.00
CA ALA A 249 5.29 -31.71 5.88
C ALA A 249 4.25 -30.61 6.10
N GLU A 250 4.50 -29.70 7.06
CA GLU A 250 3.61 -28.56 7.32
C GLU A 250 3.64 -27.56 6.15
N VAL A 251 4.84 -27.26 5.66
CA VAL A 251 5.06 -26.39 4.50
C VAL A 251 4.36 -26.95 3.26
N LEU A 252 4.48 -28.26 3.01
CA LEU A 252 3.79 -28.93 1.90
C LEU A 252 2.26 -28.85 2.04
N GLY A 253 1.72 -29.07 3.24
CA GLY A 253 0.29 -28.92 3.50
C GLY A 253 -0.23 -27.52 3.16
N ARG A 254 0.47 -26.48 3.65
CA ARG A 254 0.13 -25.07 3.37
C ARG A 254 0.24 -24.72 1.89
N LEU A 255 1.31 -25.15 1.21
CA LEU A 255 1.49 -24.95 -0.23
C LEU A 255 0.40 -25.65 -1.04
N THR A 256 -0.07 -26.81 -0.60
CA THR A 256 -1.14 -27.57 -1.27
C THR A 256 -2.47 -26.84 -1.15
N SER A 257 -2.83 -26.35 0.04
CA SER A 257 -4.02 -25.50 0.23
C SER A 257 -3.97 -24.26 -0.66
N LEU A 258 -2.83 -23.58 -0.70
CA LEU A 258 -2.65 -22.39 -1.54
C LEU A 258 -2.62 -22.67 -3.05
N GLU A 259 -2.19 -23.86 -3.45
CA GLU A 259 -2.26 -24.31 -4.84
C GLU A 259 -3.71 -24.58 -5.26
N LEU A 260 -4.51 -25.19 -4.38
CA LEU A 260 -5.96 -25.37 -4.60
C LEU A 260 -6.70 -24.03 -4.69
N ASP A 261 -6.29 -23.05 -3.90
CA ASP A 261 -6.83 -21.68 -3.93
C ASP A 261 -6.32 -20.84 -5.12
N GLY A 262 -5.45 -21.40 -5.96
CA GLY A 262 -4.85 -20.74 -7.12
C GLY A 262 -3.89 -19.60 -6.76
N ALA A 263 -3.39 -19.54 -5.52
CA ALA A 263 -2.42 -18.54 -5.06
C ALA A 263 -0.97 -18.98 -5.30
N VAL A 264 -0.75 -20.28 -5.47
CA VAL A 264 0.55 -20.92 -5.73
C VAL A 264 0.38 -21.86 -6.94
N ARG A 265 1.45 -22.02 -7.73
CA ARG A 265 1.50 -23.02 -8.80
C ARG A 265 2.79 -23.82 -8.72
N ARG A 266 2.73 -25.12 -8.96
CA ARG A 266 3.93 -25.93 -9.11
C ARG A 266 4.69 -25.57 -10.39
N HIS A 267 6.02 -25.48 -10.29
CA HIS A 267 6.92 -25.25 -11.42
C HIS A 267 8.20 -26.05 -11.23
N GLY A 268 8.37 -27.10 -12.04
CA GLY A 268 9.44 -28.08 -11.86
C GLY A 268 9.35 -28.74 -10.48
N PRO A 269 10.47 -28.87 -9.74
CA PRO A 269 10.48 -29.46 -8.39
C PRO A 269 10.01 -28.48 -7.30
N GLY A 270 9.68 -27.22 -7.64
CA GLY A 270 9.37 -26.17 -6.68
C GLY A 270 7.99 -25.55 -6.89
N PHE A 271 7.75 -24.48 -6.15
CA PHE A 271 6.52 -23.72 -6.14
C PHE A 271 6.80 -22.26 -6.49
N LEU A 272 5.88 -21.67 -7.24
CA LEU A 272 5.85 -20.26 -7.58
C LEU A 272 4.58 -19.65 -7.03
N ARG A 273 4.63 -18.36 -6.72
CA ARG A 273 3.40 -17.60 -6.51
C ARG A 273 2.66 -17.48 -7.83
N ALA A 274 1.37 -17.75 -7.83
CA ALA A 274 0.55 -17.55 -9.01
C ALA A 274 0.34 -16.04 -9.23
N LEU A 275 0.71 -15.55 -10.41
CA LEU A 275 0.25 -14.25 -10.89
C LEU A 275 -1.21 -14.43 -11.27
N ARG A 276 -2.15 -13.76 -10.58
CA ARG A 276 -3.56 -13.76 -10.99
C ARG A 276 -3.64 -13.17 -12.40
N THR A 277 -3.71 -14.04 -13.40
CA THR A 277 -4.12 -13.66 -14.75
C THR A 277 -5.58 -13.29 -14.68
N GLY A 278 -5.89 -12.01 -14.84
CA GLY A 278 -7.28 -11.57 -14.92
C GLY A 278 -7.94 -12.19 -16.15
N LYS A 279 -8.64 -13.32 -15.96
CA LYS A 279 -9.78 -13.84 -16.74
C LYS A 279 -10.07 -15.28 -16.33
N GLU A 280 -11.11 -15.47 -15.54
CA GLU A 280 -12.18 -16.39 -15.91
C GLU A 280 -13.49 -15.61 -15.72
N ARG A 281 -14.07 -15.23 -16.85
CA ARG A 281 -15.47 -14.82 -16.96
C ARG A 281 -16.24 -16.11 -17.22
N ALA A 282 -17.18 -16.42 -16.33
CA ALA A 282 -18.46 -16.99 -16.72
C ALA A 282 -19.52 -15.92 -16.41
#